data_AF-A0A7R9WNQ4-F1
#
_entry.id   AF-A0A7R9WNQ4-F1
#
_cell.length_a   1.000
_cell.length_b   1.000
_cell.length_c   1.000
_cell.angle_alpha   90.00
_cell.angle_beta   90.00
_cell.angle_gamma   90.00
#
_symmetry.space_group_name_H-M   'P 1'
#
loop_
_entity.id
_entity.type
_entity.pdbx_description
1 polymer ?
#
loop_
_entity_poly.entity_id
_entity_poly.type
_entity_poly.pdbx_seq_one_letter_code
_entity_poly.pdbx_strand_id
1 'polypeptide(L)'
;MSFWRRFLYSFKNYEEAFERAQPGEKYLPTKLYDPITTPHMQLGDFGLGFGLYFSTLRAIVYITFVAGVISVFNLYFFASDRYRNEELNTPLLYGSAICTRNEFVPCVDCDCDDFLQAWPGTDRCTVIDKPDIFPQPLVLTMKNRCLERDGVIWKLGMVNLGSMLFMLVSILLLGIYIEDQAVKFDEDEQTAQDYSIVISNPPAKANDPNQWKKYFEKAFPNIRVAAVTCAVNNDLLIRALVERREILRTMELRLKPGTAMDIDNLALMAAKEARARYRFISRIGAWFFPGLPEMLSKLVALNTRIKGLAQLSYPCTNVFVTFEDESDQRRVLQYLSIGSLYIFANSARGLKDRKYLFNDRLVLDVKESVEPNSVRWQNLNTTMSERFDKMILTNIITFFIIIAAGVIVTLADAASTIGAAFSIAGFNLAFPQVAKAITDMEAHPTESQLQTSLYFKIAAFRWVNTAIVITVITPFTKTLDEDGLIPQIYAIFFAEIVTTNVIQLTDIWGHIQRHVIAPRAKTQDTMNLQFQGQAVELAERYTNMTKI
;
A
#
# COMPACT_ATOMS: atom_id res chain seq x y z
N MET A 1 -3.90 -8.51 -40.80
CA MET A 1 -3.62 -7.09 -40.50
C MET A 1 -2.32 -7.03 -39.72
N SER A 2 -1.31 -6.25 -40.15
CA SER A 2 -0.03 -6.16 -39.42
C SER A 2 -0.24 -5.57 -38.02
N PHE A 3 0.62 -5.93 -37.06
CA PHE A 3 0.59 -5.41 -35.69
C PHE A 3 0.46 -3.88 -35.66
N TRP A 4 1.25 -3.19 -36.50
CA TRP A 4 1.22 -1.73 -36.64
C TRP A 4 -0.12 -1.16 -37.11
N ARG A 5 -0.80 -1.82 -38.06
CA ARG A 5 -2.12 -1.35 -38.51
C ARG A 5 -3.19 -1.56 -37.44
N ARG A 6 -3.11 -2.66 -36.66
CA ARG A 6 -4.00 -2.87 -35.50
C ARG A 6 -3.75 -1.84 -34.41
N PHE A 7 -2.48 -1.57 -34.11
CA PHE A 7 -2.08 -0.56 -33.14
C PHE A 7 -2.60 0.82 -33.53
N LEU A 8 -2.35 1.26 -34.77
CA LEU A 8 -2.84 2.56 -35.26
C LEU A 8 -4.36 2.64 -35.33
N TYR A 9 -5.05 1.56 -35.72
CA TYR A 9 -6.51 1.51 -35.72
C TYR A 9 -7.08 1.65 -34.30
N SER A 10 -6.52 0.90 -33.35
CA SER A 10 -6.93 0.97 -31.94
C SER A 10 -6.65 2.34 -31.34
N PHE A 11 -5.54 2.97 -31.72
CA PHE A 11 -5.20 4.33 -31.29
C PHE A 11 -6.10 5.38 -31.92
N LYS A 12 -6.66 5.13 -33.12
CA LYS A 12 -7.59 6.04 -33.80
C LYS A 12 -9.01 5.92 -33.25
N ASN A 13 -9.41 4.72 -32.82
CA ASN A 13 -10.73 4.44 -32.24
C ASN A 13 -10.72 4.38 -30.71
N TYR A 14 -9.72 4.96 -30.05
CA TYR A 14 -9.56 4.90 -28.60
C TYR A 14 -10.72 5.56 -27.81
N GLU A 15 -11.57 6.34 -28.49
CA GLU A 15 -12.76 6.98 -27.92
C GLU A 15 -14.00 6.06 -27.90
N GLU A 16 -13.96 4.91 -28.60
CA GLU A 16 -15.04 3.92 -28.49
C GLU A 16 -14.92 3.21 -27.13
N ALA A 17 -15.72 3.67 -26.17
CA ALA A 17 -15.85 3.03 -24.88
C ALA A 17 -16.36 1.59 -25.06
N PHE A 18 -15.56 0.60 -24.66
CA PHE A 18 -16.03 -0.77 -24.49
C PHE A 18 -17.13 -0.83 -23.42
N GLU A 19 -18.20 -1.58 -23.68
CA GLU A 19 -19.22 -1.87 -22.68
C GLU A 19 -18.76 -3.05 -21.82
N ARG A 20 -18.68 -2.84 -20.51
CA ARG A 20 -18.29 -3.89 -19.56
C ARG A 20 -19.38 -4.95 -19.47
N ALA A 21 -19.03 -6.18 -19.81
CA ALA A 21 -19.94 -7.32 -19.65
C ALA A 21 -20.27 -7.58 -18.17
N GLN A 22 -21.55 -7.73 -17.86
CA GLN A 22 -21.99 -8.06 -16.51
C GLN A 22 -21.69 -9.52 -16.15
N PRO A 23 -21.50 -9.85 -14.85
CA PRO A 23 -21.32 -11.22 -14.41
C PRO A 23 -22.46 -12.14 -14.88
N GLY A 24 -22.14 -13.16 -15.66
CA GLY A 24 -23.12 -14.12 -16.18
C GLY A 24 -23.72 -13.77 -17.55
N GLU A 25 -23.33 -12.64 -18.13
CA GLU A 25 -23.72 -12.23 -19.48
C GLU A 25 -23.10 -13.15 -20.54
N LYS A 26 -23.94 -13.71 -21.42
CA LYS A 26 -23.51 -14.67 -22.47
C LYS A 26 -24.05 -14.35 -23.85
N TYR A 27 -24.91 -13.33 -23.98
CA TYR A 27 -25.61 -13.04 -25.23
C TYR A 27 -24.74 -12.26 -26.23
N LEU A 28 -23.72 -11.53 -25.76
CA LEU A 28 -22.72 -10.89 -26.60
C LEU A 28 -21.37 -11.62 -26.51
N PRO A 29 -20.60 -11.69 -27.61
CA PRO A 29 -19.22 -12.15 -27.56
C PRO A 29 -18.38 -11.15 -26.77
N THR A 30 -17.88 -11.57 -25.62
CA THR A 30 -17.02 -10.74 -24.77
C THR A 30 -15.55 -10.94 -25.14
N LYS A 31 -14.74 -9.90 -24.93
CA LYS A 31 -13.28 -9.94 -25.10
C LYS A 31 -12.62 -9.38 -23.85
N LEU A 32 -11.47 -9.94 -23.47
CA LEU A 32 -10.65 -9.36 -22.41
C LEU A 32 -10.09 -8.00 -22.84
N TYR A 33 -9.98 -7.08 -21.89
CA TYR A 33 -9.26 -5.82 -22.05
C TYR A 33 -7.84 -6.10 -22.55
N ASP A 34 -7.42 -5.33 -23.55
CA ASP A 34 -6.08 -5.44 -24.11
C ASP A 34 -5.12 -4.59 -23.25
N PRO A 35 -4.03 -5.16 -22.69
CA PRO A 35 -3.15 -4.43 -21.78
C PRO A 35 -2.50 -3.17 -22.36
N ILE A 36 -2.41 -3.05 -23.69
CA ILE A 36 -1.72 -1.95 -24.37
C ILE A 36 -2.71 -0.93 -24.93
N THR A 37 -3.88 -1.39 -25.38
CA THR A 37 -4.80 -0.57 -26.16
C THR A 37 -6.09 -0.18 -25.44
N THR A 38 -6.30 -0.67 -24.22
CA THR A 38 -7.44 -0.26 -23.39
C THR A 38 -7.41 1.26 -23.13
N PRO A 39 -8.48 2.00 -23.45
CA PRO A 39 -8.55 3.43 -23.19
C PRO A 39 -8.41 3.72 -21.71
N HIS A 40 -7.76 4.85 -21.40
CA HIS A 40 -7.44 5.20 -20.03
C HIS A 40 -8.67 5.39 -19.13
N MET A 41 -9.75 5.98 -19.68
CA MET A 41 -11.00 6.20 -18.97
C MET A 41 -11.65 4.89 -18.50
N GLN A 42 -11.39 3.78 -19.19
CA GLN A 42 -11.96 2.47 -18.88
C GLN A 42 -11.14 1.64 -17.89
N LEU A 43 -10.02 2.20 -17.41
CA LEU A 43 -9.31 1.59 -16.30
C LEU A 43 -10.08 1.76 -14.97
N GLY A 44 -11.07 2.66 -14.94
CA GLY A 44 -12.04 2.81 -13.85
C GLY A 44 -12.87 1.54 -13.62
N ASP A 45 -13.14 0.76 -14.67
CA ASP A 45 -13.93 -0.48 -14.61
C ASP A 45 -13.33 -1.55 -13.66
N PHE A 46 -12.00 -1.48 -13.41
CA PHE A 46 -11.29 -2.34 -12.46
C PHE A 46 -11.36 -1.84 -11.01
N GLY A 47 -11.97 -0.67 -10.81
CA GLY A 47 -12.07 0.07 -9.56
C GLY A 47 -11.41 1.45 -9.68
N LEU A 48 -12.06 2.47 -9.09
CA LEU A 48 -11.59 3.86 -9.10
C LEU A 48 -10.12 4.00 -8.65
N GLY A 49 -9.71 3.25 -7.63
CA GLY A 49 -8.32 3.24 -7.16
C GLY A 49 -7.29 2.75 -8.19
N PHE A 50 -7.67 1.81 -9.07
CA PHE A 50 -6.82 1.34 -10.16
C PHE A 50 -6.75 2.36 -11.30
N GLY A 51 -7.89 2.96 -11.68
CA GLY A 51 -7.94 4.05 -12.66
C GLY A 51 -7.01 5.19 -12.26
N LEU A 52 -7.12 5.65 -11.00
CA LEU A 52 -6.24 6.69 -10.44
C LEU A 52 -4.77 6.28 -10.39
N TYR A 53 -4.46 5.02 -10.05
CA TYR A 53 -3.08 4.53 -10.02
C TYR A 53 -2.43 4.60 -11.41
N PHE A 54 -3.09 4.10 -12.45
CA PHE A 54 -2.56 4.17 -13.82
C PHE A 54 -2.50 5.61 -14.34
N SER A 55 -3.43 6.48 -13.94
CA SER A 55 -3.42 7.91 -14.26
C SER A 55 -2.16 8.57 -13.71
N THR A 56 -1.87 8.27 -12.44
CA THR A 56 -0.70 8.77 -11.72
C THR A 56 0.59 8.28 -12.36
N LEU A 57 0.66 6.98 -12.68
CA LEU A 57 1.84 6.39 -13.32
C LEU A 57 2.12 7.03 -14.69
N ARG A 58 1.09 7.22 -15.51
CA ARG A 58 1.23 7.89 -16.81
C ARG A 58 1.74 9.31 -16.66
N ALA A 59 1.18 10.08 -15.72
CA ALA A 59 1.62 11.45 -15.46
C ALA A 59 3.07 11.49 -14.97
N ILE A 60 3.46 10.61 -14.05
CA ILE A 60 4.84 10.49 -13.56
C ILE A 60 5.81 10.14 -14.69
N VAL A 61 5.44 9.26 -15.62
CA VAL A 61 6.26 8.95 -16.80
C VAL A 61 6.54 10.21 -17.62
N TYR A 62 5.54 11.06 -17.86
CA TYR A 62 5.75 12.32 -18.58
C TYR A 62 6.61 13.31 -17.79
N ILE A 63 6.33 13.48 -16.49
CA ILE A 63 7.07 14.40 -15.62
C ILE A 63 8.55 13.99 -15.55
N THR A 64 8.81 12.71 -15.28
CA THR A 64 10.19 12.17 -15.17
C THR A 64 10.90 12.18 -16.52
N PHE A 65 10.21 11.95 -17.64
CA PHE A 65 10.79 12.09 -18.97
C PHE A 65 11.25 13.52 -19.25
N VAL A 66 10.40 14.53 -18.98
CA VAL A 66 10.75 15.94 -19.17
C VAL A 66 11.88 16.35 -18.23
N ALA A 67 11.82 15.96 -16.96
CA ALA A 67 12.90 16.20 -16.00
C ALA A 67 14.22 15.55 -16.45
N GLY A 68 14.14 14.34 -17.02
CA GLY A 68 15.26 13.65 -17.65
C GLY A 68 15.85 14.44 -18.80
N VAL A 69 15.04 14.92 -19.74
CA VAL A 69 15.47 15.76 -20.88
C VAL A 69 16.15 17.05 -20.40
N ILE A 70 15.61 17.72 -19.38
CA ILE A 70 16.25 18.90 -18.76
C ILE A 70 17.62 18.52 -18.19
N SER A 71 17.72 17.34 -17.57
CA SER A 71 18.94 16.84 -16.94
C SER A 71 19.98 16.31 -17.93
N VAL A 72 19.62 16.04 -19.20
CA VAL A 72 20.56 15.62 -20.25
C VAL A 72 21.68 16.64 -20.44
N PHE A 73 21.39 17.93 -20.29
CA PHE A 73 22.44 18.97 -20.36
C PHE A 73 23.52 18.77 -19.31
N ASN A 74 23.12 18.43 -18.08
CA ASN A 74 24.06 18.16 -16.99
C ASN A 74 24.85 16.88 -17.25
N LEU A 75 24.18 15.81 -17.70
CA LEU A 75 24.82 14.55 -18.06
C LEU A 75 25.87 14.76 -19.16
N TYR A 76 25.54 15.53 -20.20
CA TYR A 76 26.47 15.85 -21.29
C TYR A 76 27.68 16.68 -20.79
N PHE A 77 27.43 17.66 -19.92
CA PHE A 77 28.49 18.47 -19.34
C PHE A 77 29.47 17.61 -18.52
N PHE A 78 28.96 16.76 -17.64
CA PHE A 78 29.78 15.87 -16.80
C PHE A 78 30.44 14.74 -17.60
N ALA A 79 29.88 14.36 -18.75
CA ALA A 79 30.48 13.42 -19.68
C ALA A 79 31.60 14.04 -20.54
N SER A 80 31.65 15.38 -20.62
CA SER A 80 32.57 16.07 -21.53
C SER A 80 34.04 15.95 -21.07
N ASP A 81 34.97 15.94 -22.04
CA ASP A 81 36.41 15.88 -21.78
C ASP A 81 36.92 17.08 -20.95
N ARG A 82 36.13 18.16 -20.87
CA ARG A 82 36.46 19.33 -20.01
C ARG A 82 36.33 19.00 -18.53
N TYR A 83 35.41 18.10 -18.18
CA TYR A 83 35.19 17.64 -16.81
C TYR A 83 35.98 16.36 -16.50
N ARG A 84 36.26 15.56 -17.53
CA ARG A 84 36.91 14.25 -17.44
C ARG A 84 38.37 14.33 -16.95
N ASN A 85 38.74 13.41 -16.08
CA ASN A 85 40.14 13.05 -15.84
C ASN A 85 40.47 11.76 -16.62
N GLU A 86 41.68 11.69 -17.17
CA GLU A 86 42.14 10.56 -18.01
C GLU A 86 42.20 9.21 -17.27
N GLU A 87 42.15 9.21 -15.93
CA GLU A 87 42.43 8.03 -15.10
C GLU A 87 41.21 7.19 -14.70
N LEU A 88 39.96 7.66 -14.89
CA LEU A 88 38.77 6.86 -14.55
C LEU A 88 38.07 6.27 -15.78
N ASN A 89 38.19 4.95 -15.92
CA ASN A 89 37.58 4.14 -16.98
C ASN A 89 36.28 3.44 -16.55
N THR A 90 35.68 3.76 -15.39
CA THR A 90 34.43 3.11 -14.99
C THR A 90 33.24 3.75 -15.72
N PRO A 91 32.49 2.98 -16.54
CA PRO A 91 31.37 3.52 -17.32
C PRO A 91 30.23 4.06 -16.45
N LEU A 92 30.17 3.65 -15.17
CA LEU A 92 29.14 4.08 -14.23
C LEU A 92 29.30 5.54 -13.75
N LEU A 93 30.52 6.07 -13.78
CA LEU A 93 30.79 7.47 -13.38
C LEU A 93 30.59 8.47 -14.52
N TYR A 94 30.31 7.97 -15.72
CA TYR A 94 30.10 8.78 -16.91
C TYR A 94 28.84 9.65 -16.76
N GLY A 95 29.00 10.97 -16.80
CA GLY A 95 27.90 11.91 -16.61
C GLY A 95 27.57 12.26 -15.14
N SER A 96 28.36 11.83 -14.17
CA SER A 96 28.15 12.16 -12.75
C SER A 96 28.81 13.49 -12.33
N ALA A 97 28.20 14.19 -11.36
CA ALA A 97 28.67 15.49 -10.87
C ALA A 97 29.90 15.43 -9.95
N ILE A 98 30.59 14.30 -9.90
CA ILE A 98 31.58 14.04 -8.86
C ILE A 98 32.97 14.42 -9.34
N CYS A 99 33.64 15.26 -8.55
CA CYS A 99 34.97 15.75 -8.87
C CYS A 99 36.01 14.72 -8.44
N THR A 100 36.68 14.11 -9.42
CA THR A 100 37.82 13.22 -9.17
C THR A 100 39.16 13.93 -9.32
N ARG A 101 39.17 15.20 -9.75
CA ARG A 101 40.40 15.95 -9.98
C ARG A 101 40.86 16.53 -8.66
N ASN A 102 41.84 15.86 -8.07
CA ASN A 102 42.39 16.24 -6.79
C ASN A 102 43.81 16.72 -7.00
N GLU A 103 44.22 17.74 -6.26
CA GLU A 103 45.61 18.15 -6.21
C GLU A 103 46.00 18.56 -4.80
N PHE A 104 47.28 18.44 -4.50
CA PHE A 104 47.82 18.88 -3.23
C PHE A 104 48.09 20.37 -3.27
N VAL A 105 47.36 21.13 -2.46
CA VAL A 105 47.54 22.57 -2.27
C VAL A 105 48.17 22.87 -0.91
N PRO A 106 49.07 23.86 -0.84
CA PRO A 106 49.65 24.28 0.43
C PRO A 106 48.59 24.91 1.33
N CYS A 107 48.59 24.48 2.59
CA CYS A 107 47.64 24.89 3.61
C CYS A 107 48.45 25.46 4.78
N VAL A 108 48.49 26.79 4.89
CA VAL A 108 49.42 27.50 5.80
C VAL A 108 48.98 27.39 7.26
N ASP A 109 47.68 27.33 7.50
CA ASP A 109 47.08 27.39 8.84
C ASP A 109 46.49 26.03 9.29
N CYS A 110 47.01 24.93 8.75
CA CYS A 110 46.35 23.63 8.82
C CYS A 110 47.30 22.57 9.38
N ASP A 111 46.86 21.81 10.37
CA ASP A 111 47.60 20.66 10.88
C ASP A 111 47.08 19.37 10.23
N CYS A 112 47.98 18.44 9.86
CA CYS A 112 47.54 17.14 9.35
C CYS A 112 46.82 16.32 10.42
N ASP A 113 47.09 16.55 11.70
CA ASP A 113 46.42 15.87 12.80
C ASP A 113 44.91 16.16 12.83
N ASP A 114 44.49 17.37 12.48
CA ASP A 114 43.07 17.75 12.35
C ASP A 114 42.38 16.91 11.25
N PHE A 115 43.08 16.65 10.15
CA PHE A 115 42.57 15.82 9.05
C PHE A 115 42.54 14.33 9.41
N LEU A 116 43.55 13.82 10.12
CA LEU A 116 43.60 12.44 10.58
C LEU A 116 42.52 12.15 11.63
N GLN A 117 42.20 13.12 12.48
CA GLN A 117 41.13 13.00 13.46
C GLN A 117 39.74 13.02 12.80
N ALA A 118 39.55 13.86 11.77
CA ALA A 118 38.29 13.96 11.04
C ALA A 118 38.08 12.79 10.04
N TRP A 119 39.16 12.27 9.44
CA TRP A 119 39.12 11.27 8.36
C TRP A 119 40.24 10.22 8.53
N PRO A 120 40.11 9.28 9.49
CA PRO A 120 41.14 8.28 9.76
C PRO A 120 41.44 7.42 8.52
N GLY A 121 42.73 7.28 8.18
CA GLY A 121 43.18 6.41 7.09
C GLY A 121 43.05 7.01 5.68
N THR A 122 42.95 8.33 5.55
CA THR A 122 42.94 9.00 4.22
C THR A 122 44.25 9.72 3.95
N ASP A 123 44.81 9.55 2.74
CA ASP A 123 46.01 10.27 2.25
C ASP A 123 45.68 11.71 1.81
N ARG A 124 44.80 12.39 2.55
CA ARG A 124 44.32 13.74 2.21
C ARG A 124 45.24 14.86 2.70
N CYS A 125 46.22 14.53 3.54
CA CYS A 125 47.21 15.46 4.05
C CYS A 125 48.59 14.83 3.94
N THR A 126 49.57 15.59 3.48
CA THR A 126 50.98 15.19 3.45
C THR A 126 51.86 16.35 3.87
N VAL A 127 52.85 16.07 4.71
CA VAL A 127 53.81 17.07 5.19
C VAL A 127 55.10 16.90 4.42
N ILE A 128 55.53 17.95 3.72
CA ILE A 128 56.83 18.00 3.08
C ILE A 128 57.79 18.73 4.00
N ASP A 129 58.65 17.97 4.69
CA ASP A 129 59.72 18.50 5.52
C ASP A 129 61.05 18.52 4.74
N LYS A 130 61.31 19.64 4.06
CA LYS A 130 62.55 19.89 3.30
C LYS A 130 63.18 21.20 3.77
N PRO A 131 63.98 21.19 4.85
CA PRO A 131 64.52 22.40 5.47
C PRO A 131 65.44 23.21 4.53
N ASP A 132 66.03 22.55 3.52
CA ASP A 132 66.88 23.20 2.51
C ASP A 132 66.10 24.10 1.53
N ILE A 133 64.79 23.87 1.39
CA ILE A 133 63.93 24.55 0.41
C ILE A 133 62.89 25.43 1.10
N PHE A 134 62.31 24.93 2.20
CA PHE A 134 61.29 25.62 2.97
C PHE A 134 61.75 25.77 4.43
N PRO A 135 61.75 26.99 4.99
CA PRO A 135 62.17 27.21 6.38
C PRO A 135 61.22 26.62 7.43
N GLN A 136 60.03 26.18 7.00
CA GLN A 136 59.02 25.50 7.82
C GLN A 136 58.43 24.33 7.02
N PRO A 137 57.98 23.25 7.69
CA PRO A 137 57.35 22.11 7.03
C PRO A 137 56.11 22.56 6.27
N LEU A 138 56.04 22.24 4.98
CA LEU A 138 54.92 22.62 4.13
C LEU A 138 53.84 21.55 4.23
N VAL A 139 52.71 21.91 4.84
CA VAL A 139 51.53 21.04 4.88
C VAL A 139 50.78 21.18 3.56
N LEU A 140 50.62 20.07 2.86
CA LEU A 140 49.84 19.97 1.65
C LEU A 140 48.55 19.21 1.94
N THR A 141 47.43 19.82 1.57
CA THR A 141 46.10 19.20 1.68
C THR A 141 45.54 18.92 0.31
N MET A 142 44.81 17.82 0.16
CA MET A 142 44.18 17.46 -1.10
C MET A 142 42.93 18.32 -1.33
N LYS A 143 42.95 19.18 -2.35
CA LYS A 143 41.83 20.04 -2.78
C LYS A 143 41.27 19.55 -4.11
N ASN A 144 39.94 19.53 -4.21
CA ASN A 144 39.23 19.20 -5.44
C ASN A 144 39.28 20.41 -6.40
N ARG A 145 39.86 20.24 -7.59
CA ARG A 145 40.13 21.32 -8.56
C ARG A 145 39.21 21.40 -9.77
N CYS A 146 38.08 20.69 -9.76
CA CYS A 146 37.17 20.67 -10.92
C CYS A 146 36.49 22.02 -11.25
N LEU A 147 36.73 23.06 -10.46
CA LEU A 147 36.05 24.37 -10.56
C LEU A 147 36.95 25.52 -11.03
N GLU A 148 38.27 25.32 -11.13
CA GLU A 148 39.21 26.45 -11.18
C GLU A 148 39.49 26.97 -12.61
N ARG A 149 39.08 26.24 -13.66
CA ARG A 149 39.43 26.60 -15.05
C ARG A 149 38.29 27.17 -15.89
N ASP A 150 37.04 26.80 -15.62
CA ASP A 150 35.88 27.25 -16.41
C ASP A 150 34.73 27.56 -15.44
N GLY A 151 34.11 28.75 -15.52
CA GLY A 151 33.03 29.25 -14.65
C GLY A 151 31.70 28.47 -14.69
N VAL A 152 31.77 27.17 -14.41
CA VAL A 152 30.73 26.15 -14.57
C VAL A 152 29.65 26.21 -13.49
N ILE A 153 29.87 26.95 -12.40
CA ILE A 153 29.02 26.86 -11.20
C ILE A 153 27.60 27.38 -11.47
N TRP A 154 27.47 28.47 -12.23
CA TRP A 154 26.16 29.12 -12.36
C TRP A 154 25.22 28.41 -13.32
N LYS A 155 25.64 28.13 -14.57
CA LYS A 155 24.74 27.54 -15.57
C LYS A 155 24.26 26.14 -15.16
N LEU A 156 25.17 25.31 -14.67
CA LEU A 156 24.86 23.97 -14.18
C LEU A 156 23.98 24.01 -12.92
N GLY A 157 24.32 24.88 -11.97
CA GLY A 157 23.51 25.12 -10.77
C GLY A 157 22.09 25.57 -11.12
N MET A 158 21.93 26.45 -12.12
CA MET A 158 20.64 26.91 -12.62
C MET A 158 19.83 25.79 -13.29
N VAL A 159 20.47 24.87 -14.02
CA VAL A 159 19.77 23.71 -14.62
C VAL A 159 19.32 22.73 -13.54
N ASN A 160 20.16 22.44 -12.53
CA ASN A 160 19.77 21.62 -11.38
C ASN A 160 18.64 22.25 -10.57
N LEU A 161 18.74 23.54 -10.27
CA LEU A 161 17.67 24.28 -9.59
C LEU A 161 16.39 24.28 -10.43
N GLY A 162 16.51 24.46 -11.74
CA GLY A 162 15.41 24.40 -12.69
C GLY A 162 14.73 23.05 -12.72
N SER A 163 15.48 21.94 -12.73
CA SER A 163 14.91 20.59 -12.70
C SER A 163 14.22 20.28 -11.36
N MET A 164 14.80 20.71 -10.23
CA MET A 164 14.16 20.58 -8.91
C MET A 164 12.87 21.38 -8.81
N LEU A 165 12.88 22.65 -9.26
CA LEU A 165 11.69 23.50 -9.27
C LEU A 165 10.61 22.93 -10.19
N PHE A 166 10.99 22.43 -11.37
CA PHE A 166 10.09 21.75 -12.29
C PHE A 166 9.43 20.53 -11.64
N MET A 167 10.21 19.68 -10.97
CA MET A 167 9.68 18.50 -10.27
C MET A 167 8.69 18.90 -9.16
N LEU A 168 9.03 19.90 -8.35
CA LEU A 168 8.16 20.38 -7.27
C LEU A 168 6.82 20.91 -7.81
N VAL A 169 6.87 21.77 -8.83
CA VAL A 169 5.65 22.31 -9.47
C VAL A 169 4.85 21.19 -10.13
N SER A 170 5.51 20.24 -10.79
CA SER A 170 4.86 19.10 -11.44
C SER A 170 4.14 18.21 -10.44
N ILE A 171 4.70 17.98 -9.25
CA ILE A 171 4.05 17.21 -8.18
C ILE A 171 2.81 17.94 -7.65
N LEU A 172 2.85 19.27 -7.50
CA LEU A 172 1.68 20.05 -7.10
C LEU A 172 0.58 20.00 -8.16
N LEU A 173 0.93 20.16 -9.44
CA LEU A 173 0.00 20.04 -10.56
C LEU A 173 -0.56 18.62 -10.70
N LEU A 174 0.24 17.60 -10.38
CA LEU A 174 -0.19 16.21 -10.35
C LEU A 174 -1.28 15.99 -9.30
N GLY A 175 -1.18 16.63 -8.12
CA GLY A 175 -2.24 16.57 -7.10
C GLY A 175 -3.58 17.09 -7.64
N ILE A 176 -3.56 18.26 -8.29
CA ILE A 176 -4.74 18.86 -8.92
C ILE A 176 -5.29 17.97 -10.03
N TYR A 177 -4.41 17.40 -10.86
CA TYR A 177 -4.78 16.48 -11.93
C TYR A 177 -5.45 15.22 -11.38
N ILE A 178 -4.93 14.62 -10.32
CA ILE A 178 -5.49 13.40 -9.72
C ILE A 178 -6.87 13.68 -9.12
N GLU A 179 -7.08 14.83 -8.47
CA GLU A 179 -8.40 15.22 -7.96
C GLU A 179 -9.44 15.35 -9.08
N ASP A 180 -9.07 15.99 -10.20
CA ASP A 180 -9.94 16.09 -11.38
C ASP A 180 -10.24 14.73 -12.00
N GLN A 181 -9.25 13.83 -12.09
CA GLN A 181 -9.47 12.46 -12.57
C GLN A 181 -10.35 11.66 -11.62
N ALA A 182 -10.23 11.86 -10.30
CA ALA A 182 -11.06 11.16 -9.32
C ALA A 182 -12.54 11.49 -9.50
N VAL A 183 -12.86 12.77 -9.74
CA VAL A 183 -14.24 13.19 -10.03
C VAL A 183 -14.77 12.54 -11.30
N LYS A 184 -13.97 12.49 -12.37
CA LYS A 184 -14.39 11.88 -13.64
C LYS A 184 -14.68 10.38 -13.51
N PHE A 185 -13.79 9.64 -12.84
CA PHE A 185 -14.01 8.21 -12.61
C PHE A 185 -15.21 7.92 -11.71
N ASP A 186 -15.51 8.81 -10.77
CA ASP A 186 -16.67 8.69 -9.88
C ASP A 186 -17.98 9.00 -10.63
N GLU A 187 -18.00 10.06 -11.47
CA GLU A 187 -19.16 10.42 -12.29
C GLU A 187 -19.52 9.36 -13.35
N ASP A 188 -18.53 8.59 -13.82
CA ASP A 188 -18.74 7.54 -14.84
C ASP A 188 -19.28 6.22 -14.24
N GLU A 189 -19.17 6.00 -12.93
CA GLU A 189 -19.56 4.76 -12.25
C GLU A 189 -20.68 5.01 -11.24
N GLN A 190 -21.90 4.52 -11.53
CA GLN A 190 -22.99 4.59 -10.56
C GLN A 190 -22.83 3.53 -9.48
N THR A 191 -22.62 3.96 -8.24
CA THR A 191 -22.42 3.07 -7.10
C THR A 191 -23.54 3.20 -6.07
N ALA A 192 -23.61 2.23 -5.15
CA ALA A 192 -24.54 2.33 -4.02
C ALA A 192 -24.19 3.49 -3.05
N GLN A 193 -22.96 4.01 -3.12
CA GLN A 193 -22.47 5.09 -2.27
C GLN A 193 -23.14 6.42 -2.63
N ASP A 194 -23.39 6.69 -3.91
CA ASP A 194 -24.00 7.94 -4.42
C ASP A 194 -25.40 8.19 -3.83
N TYR A 195 -26.09 7.10 -3.49
CA TYR A 195 -27.44 7.13 -2.93
C TYR A 195 -27.47 6.96 -1.41
N SER A 196 -26.33 6.72 -0.77
CA SER A 196 -26.27 6.30 0.63
C SER A 196 -25.46 7.23 1.52
N ILE A 197 -25.97 7.45 2.73
CA ILE A 197 -25.25 8.11 3.83
C ILE A 197 -25.03 7.14 4.98
N VAL A 198 -23.99 7.41 5.76
CA VAL A 198 -23.70 6.72 7.02
C VAL A 198 -23.76 7.69 8.20
N ILE A 199 -24.43 7.25 9.25
CA ILE A 199 -24.55 7.95 10.53
C ILE A 199 -23.66 7.22 11.53
N SER A 200 -22.63 7.88 12.06
CA SER A 200 -21.59 7.23 12.89
C SER A 200 -21.81 7.34 14.40
N ASN A 201 -22.78 8.14 14.85
CA ASN A 201 -23.08 8.35 16.27
C ASN A 201 -24.58 8.14 16.63
N PRO A 202 -25.26 7.09 16.15
CA PRO A 202 -26.66 6.85 16.49
C PRO A 202 -26.82 6.63 18.01
N PRO A 203 -27.98 7.00 18.60
CA PRO A 203 -28.29 6.60 19.97
C PRO A 203 -28.31 5.07 20.08
N ALA A 204 -27.74 4.52 21.15
CA ALA A 204 -27.64 3.06 21.34
C ALA A 204 -28.97 2.29 21.23
N LYS A 205 -30.10 2.95 21.54
CA LYS A 205 -31.45 2.37 21.50
C LYS A 205 -32.20 2.60 20.18
N ALA A 206 -31.65 3.39 19.25
CA ALA A 206 -32.29 3.73 17.98
C ALA A 206 -32.05 2.65 16.91
N ASN A 207 -32.47 1.41 17.21
CA ASN A 207 -32.30 0.26 16.32
C ASN A 207 -33.49 -0.01 15.40
N ASP A 208 -34.57 0.79 15.47
CA ASP A 208 -35.74 0.67 14.59
C ASP A 208 -35.52 1.44 13.28
N PRO A 209 -35.41 0.76 12.12
CA PRO A 209 -35.23 1.41 10.83
C PRO A 209 -36.37 2.39 10.47
N ASN A 210 -37.59 2.13 10.96
CA ASN A 210 -38.75 2.97 10.68
C ASN A 210 -38.65 4.33 11.36
N GLN A 211 -38.00 4.40 12.53
CA GLN A 211 -37.76 5.67 13.22
C GLN A 211 -36.88 6.58 12.36
N TRP A 212 -35.80 6.04 11.80
CA TRP A 212 -34.88 6.77 10.93
C TRP A 212 -35.56 7.20 9.63
N LYS A 213 -36.31 6.31 8.98
CA LYS A 213 -37.10 6.65 7.79
C LYS A 213 -38.03 7.83 8.05
N LYS A 214 -38.85 7.76 9.10
CA LYS A 214 -39.77 8.85 9.49
C LYS A 214 -39.04 10.14 9.82
N TYR A 215 -37.87 10.07 10.44
CA TYR A 215 -37.07 11.24 10.75
C TYR A 215 -36.62 11.97 9.48
N PHE A 216 -36.03 11.25 8.51
CA PHE A 216 -35.55 11.87 7.27
C PHE A 216 -36.69 12.42 6.41
N GLU A 217 -37.77 11.67 6.25
CA GLU A 217 -38.95 12.11 5.49
C GLU A 217 -39.66 13.32 6.15
N LYS A 218 -39.60 13.44 7.49
CA LYS A 218 -40.14 14.60 8.21
C LYS A 218 -39.21 15.81 8.17
N ALA A 219 -37.91 15.61 8.34
CA ALA A 219 -36.92 16.69 8.40
C ALA A 219 -36.68 17.33 7.03
N PHE A 220 -36.81 16.55 5.96
CA PHE A 220 -36.59 16.98 4.59
C PHE A 220 -37.84 16.74 3.73
N PRO A 221 -38.63 17.79 3.43
CA PRO A 221 -39.78 17.64 2.56
C PRO A 221 -39.32 17.22 1.15
N ASN A 222 -40.11 16.35 0.53
CA ASN A 222 -39.87 15.77 -0.81
C ASN A 222 -38.71 14.76 -0.91
N ILE A 223 -38.12 14.32 0.20
CA ILE A 223 -37.14 13.24 0.19
C ILE A 223 -37.84 11.90 0.44
N ARG A 224 -37.44 10.88 -0.32
CA ARG A 224 -37.89 9.49 -0.10
C ARG A 224 -36.74 8.59 0.29
N VAL A 225 -36.94 7.84 1.38
CA VAL A 225 -35.97 6.87 1.87
C VAL A 225 -36.34 5.48 1.35
N ALA A 226 -35.46 4.93 0.51
CA ALA A 226 -35.60 3.61 -0.10
C ALA A 226 -35.32 2.50 0.93
N ALA A 227 -34.19 2.59 1.64
CA ALA A 227 -33.77 1.59 2.61
C ALA A 227 -33.05 2.20 3.80
N VAL A 228 -33.19 1.57 4.96
CA VAL A 228 -32.42 1.89 6.17
C VAL A 228 -31.87 0.60 6.75
N THR A 229 -30.56 0.57 6.97
CA THR A 229 -29.86 -0.55 7.59
C THR A 229 -29.19 -0.08 8.88
N CYS A 230 -29.62 -0.62 10.01
CA CYS A 230 -28.99 -0.35 11.31
C CYS A 230 -27.93 -1.41 11.59
N ALA A 231 -26.66 -1.01 11.62
CA ALA A 231 -25.58 -1.84 12.11
C ALA A 231 -25.62 -1.87 13.65
N VAL A 232 -25.41 -3.06 14.20
CA VAL A 232 -25.47 -3.32 15.64
C VAL A 232 -24.17 -3.94 16.12
N ASN A 233 -23.86 -3.76 17.40
CA ASN A 233 -22.63 -4.28 18.00
C ASN A 233 -22.66 -5.80 18.26
N ASN A 234 -22.71 -6.61 17.21
CA ASN A 234 -22.83 -8.06 17.28
C ASN A 234 -21.58 -8.80 16.76
N ASP A 235 -20.38 -8.20 16.87
CA ASP A 235 -19.14 -8.78 16.34
C ASP A 235 -18.85 -10.21 16.83
N LEU A 236 -19.13 -10.48 18.12
CA LEU A 236 -18.95 -11.81 18.69
C LEU A 236 -19.87 -12.85 18.03
N LEU A 237 -21.09 -12.45 17.66
CA LEU A 237 -22.05 -13.31 16.97
C LEU A 237 -21.58 -13.56 15.54
N ILE A 238 -21.15 -12.52 14.82
CA ILE A 238 -20.63 -12.63 13.46
C ILE A 238 -19.41 -13.55 13.43
N ARG A 239 -18.44 -13.35 14.33
CA ARG A 239 -17.24 -14.21 14.44
C ARG A 239 -17.61 -15.67 14.70
N ALA A 240 -18.56 -15.92 15.61
CA ALA A 240 -19.02 -17.28 15.89
C ALA A 240 -19.73 -17.92 14.67
N LEU A 241 -20.49 -17.14 13.89
CA LEU A 241 -21.15 -17.61 12.66
C LEU A 241 -20.15 -17.91 11.55
N VAL A 242 -19.11 -17.08 11.39
CA VAL A 242 -18.02 -17.32 10.43
C VAL A 242 -17.24 -18.57 10.81
N GLU A 243 -16.83 -18.69 12.07
CA GLU A 243 -16.12 -19.87 12.59
C GLU A 243 -16.96 -21.15 12.40
N ARG A 244 -18.28 -21.07 12.65
CA ARG A 244 -19.21 -22.18 12.36
C ARG A 244 -19.20 -22.55 10.88
N ARG A 245 -19.24 -21.58 9.96
CA ARG A 245 -19.24 -21.81 8.51
C ARG A 245 -17.93 -22.45 8.06
N GLU A 246 -16.79 -21.99 8.59
CA GLU A 246 -15.47 -22.56 8.29
C GLU A 246 -15.34 -24.01 8.77
N ILE A 247 -15.83 -24.31 9.98
CA ILE A 247 -15.84 -25.67 10.52
C ILE A 247 -16.72 -26.58 9.67
N LEU A 248 -17.95 -26.15 9.33
CA LEU A 248 -18.85 -26.91 8.47
C LEU A 248 -18.22 -27.18 7.10
N ARG A 249 -17.62 -26.16 6.48
CA ARG A 249 -16.90 -26.31 5.22
C ARG A 249 -15.73 -27.29 5.34
N THR A 250 -14.96 -27.21 6.43
CA THR A 250 -13.84 -28.13 6.68
C THR A 250 -14.32 -29.56 6.88
N MET A 251 -15.45 -29.77 7.55
CA MET A 251 -16.09 -31.09 7.67
C MET A 251 -16.54 -31.61 6.32
N GLU A 252 -17.21 -30.78 5.52
CA GLU A 252 -17.69 -31.12 4.17
C GLU A 252 -16.54 -31.62 3.29
N LEU A 253 -15.40 -30.92 3.32
CA LEU A 253 -14.19 -31.30 2.58
C LEU A 253 -13.57 -32.63 3.02
N ARG A 254 -13.91 -33.13 4.22
CA ARG A 254 -13.42 -34.41 4.76
C ARG A 254 -14.40 -35.56 4.53
N LEU A 255 -15.67 -35.26 4.31
CA LEU A 255 -16.69 -36.27 4.04
C LEU A 255 -16.55 -36.80 2.62
N LYS A 256 -17.01 -38.04 2.40
CA LYS A 256 -17.07 -38.60 1.06
C LYS A 256 -18.19 -37.90 0.26
N PRO A 257 -17.99 -37.62 -1.04
CA PRO A 257 -19.03 -37.05 -1.89
C PRO A 257 -20.33 -37.87 -1.80
N GLY A 258 -21.47 -37.19 -1.65
CA GLY A 258 -22.78 -37.82 -1.51
C GLY A 258 -23.19 -38.20 -0.08
N THR A 259 -22.34 -37.97 0.93
CA THR A 259 -22.74 -38.16 2.33
C THR A 259 -23.53 -36.95 2.81
N ALA A 260 -24.77 -37.16 3.30
CA ALA A 260 -25.58 -36.08 3.86
C ALA A 260 -24.93 -35.50 5.12
N MET A 261 -24.85 -34.17 5.21
CA MET A 261 -24.29 -33.42 6.34
C MET A 261 -25.30 -33.30 7.51
N ASP A 262 -25.95 -34.41 7.83
CA ASP A 262 -26.86 -34.47 8.98
C ASP A 262 -26.05 -34.63 10.27
N ILE A 263 -26.51 -33.98 11.34
CA ILE A 263 -25.84 -33.99 12.65
C ILE A 263 -25.72 -35.42 13.17
N ASP A 264 -26.74 -36.25 12.97
CA ASP A 264 -26.75 -37.64 13.42
C ASP A 264 -25.73 -38.50 12.64
N ASN A 265 -25.62 -38.29 11.33
CA ASN A 265 -24.63 -38.96 10.49
C ASN A 265 -23.21 -38.51 10.85
N LEU A 266 -23.00 -37.21 11.11
CA LEU A 266 -21.73 -36.66 11.56
C LEU A 266 -21.34 -37.22 12.93
N ALA A 267 -22.29 -37.33 13.86
CA ALA A 267 -22.07 -37.92 15.17
C ALA A 267 -21.69 -39.40 15.08
N LEU A 268 -22.37 -40.16 14.20
CA LEU A 268 -22.04 -41.57 13.97
C LEU A 268 -20.64 -41.73 13.38
N MET A 269 -20.26 -40.92 12.39
CA MET A 269 -18.93 -40.95 11.78
C MET A 269 -17.84 -40.50 12.76
N ALA A 270 -18.09 -39.44 13.53
CA ALA A 270 -17.21 -38.97 14.58
C ALA A 270 -16.98 -40.05 15.65
N ALA A 271 -18.03 -40.76 16.06
CA ALA A 271 -17.92 -41.86 17.02
C ALA A 271 -17.12 -43.05 16.47
N LYS A 272 -17.30 -43.39 15.17
CA LYS A 272 -16.49 -44.42 14.50
C LYS A 272 -15.01 -44.03 14.43
N GLU A 273 -14.71 -42.78 14.07
CA GLU A 273 -13.33 -42.28 14.02
C GLU A 273 -12.70 -42.23 15.42
N ALA A 274 -13.44 -41.78 16.43
CA ALA A 274 -12.98 -41.76 17.82
C ALA A 274 -12.64 -43.16 18.36
N ARG A 275 -13.45 -44.18 18.04
CA ARG A 275 -13.17 -45.58 18.41
C ARG A 275 -11.91 -46.13 17.72
N ALA A 276 -11.63 -45.71 16.49
CA ALA A 276 -10.44 -46.15 15.75
C ALA A 276 -9.13 -45.55 16.31
N ARG A 277 -9.19 -44.40 17.00
CA ARG A 277 -8.04 -43.67 17.58
C ARG A 277 -7.55 -44.19 18.95
N TYR A 278 -7.79 -45.46 19.28
CA TYR A 278 -7.43 -45.99 20.62
C TYR A 278 -5.90 -46.21 20.85
N ARG A 279 -5.02 -45.85 19.90
CA ARG A 279 -3.56 -45.94 20.09
C ARG A 279 -2.98 -44.66 20.69
N PHE A 280 -2.12 -44.78 21.71
CA PHE A 280 -1.46 -43.68 22.43
C PHE A 280 -0.82 -42.61 21.52
N ILE A 281 -0.21 -43.03 20.40
CA ILE A 281 0.42 -42.14 19.41
C ILE A 281 -0.60 -41.19 18.73
N SER A 282 -1.87 -41.60 18.60
CA SER A 282 -2.90 -40.78 17.96
C SER A 282 -3.47 -39.67 18.83
N ARG A 283 -3.27 -39.71 20.16
CA ARG A 283 -3.67 -38.62 21.07
C ARG A 283 -2.81 -37.36 20.91
N ILE A 284 -1.51 -37.52 20.66
CA ILE A 284 -0.60 -36.39 20.41
C ILE A 284 -0.87 -35.80 19.02
N GLY A 285 -1.13 -36.64 18.01
CA GLY A 285 -1.48 -36.19 16.66
C GLY A 285 -2.78 -35.39 16.60
N ALA A 286 -3.77 -35.70 17.46
CA ALA A 286 -5.03 -34.98 17.54
C ALA A 286 -4.88 -33.53 18.04
N TRP A 287 -3.77 -33.19 18.71
CA TRP A 287 -3.49 -31.83 19.15
C TRP A 287 -3.15 -30.91 17.97
N PHE A 288 -2.45 -31.43 16.96
CA PHE A 288 -2.06 -30.68 15.77
C PHE A 288 -3.11 -30.76 14.66
N PHE A 289 -3.82 -31.88 14.54
CA PHE A 289 -4.83 -32.09 13.50
C PHE A 289 -6.16 -32.52 14.13
N PRO A 290 -7.06 -31.56 14.44
CA PRO A 290 -8.37 -31.92 14.97
C PRO A 290 -9.08 -32.83 13.97
N GLY A 291 -9.67 -33.92 14.48
CA GLY A 291 -10.50 -34.85 13.73
C GLY A 291 -11.94 -34.40 13.60
N LEU A 292 -12.74 -35.24 12.94
CA LEU A 292 -14.19 -35.05 12.91
C LEU A 292 -14.83 -34.97 14.31
N PRO A 293 -14.44 -35.78 15.34
CA PRO A 293 -15.06 -35.67 16.66
C PRO A 293 -14.74 -34.35 17.37
N GLU A 294 -13.52 -33.85 17.28
CA GLU A 294 -13.14 -32.56 17.87
C GLU A 294 -13.82 -31.38 17.16
N MET A 295 -13.97 -31.46 15.83
CA MET A 295 -14.71 -30.44 15.09
C MET A 295 -16.21 -30.47 15.43
N LEU A 296 -16.80 -31.66 15.60
CA LEU A 296 -18.22 -31.80 15.93
C LEU A 296 -18.52 -31.27 17.34
N SER A 297 -17.68 -31.58 18.33
CA SER A 297 -17.84 -31.03 19.67
C SER A 297 -17.71 -29.50 19.66
N LYS A 298 -16.75 -28.96 18.90
CA LYS A 298 -16.59 -27.51 18.69
C LYS A 298 -17.80 -26.89 18.00
N LEU A 299 -18.37 -27.55 17.00
CA LEU A 299 -19.58 -27.11 16.29
C LEU A 299 -20.80 -27.06 17.23
N VAL A 300 -21.00 -28.08 18.07
CA VAL A 300 -22.08 -28.10 19.07
C VAL A 300 -21.91 -26.97 20.08
N ALA A 301 -20.70 -26.77 20.61
CA ALA A 301 -20.40 -25.66 21.51
C ALA A 301 -20.66 -24.30 20.85
N LEU A 302 -20.26 -24.12 19.58
CA LEU A 302 -20.52 -22.91 18.81
C LEU A 302 -22.01 -22.68 18.55
N ASN A 303 -22.78 -23.72 18.23
CA ASN A 303 -24.22 -23.60 18.05
C ASN A 303 -24.91 -23.11 19.34
N THR A 304 -24.51 -23.64 20.50
CA THR A 304 -25.01 -23.17 21.80
C THR A 304 -24.62 -21.72 22.05
N ARG A 305 -23.36 -21.35 21.77
CA ARG A 305 -22.87 -19.97 21.89
C ARG A 305 -23.63 -19.01 20.97
N ILE A 306 -23.86 -19.39 19.71
CA ILE A 306 -24.61 -18.60 18.72
C ILE A 306 -26.05 -18.39 19.21
N LYS A 307 -26.72 -19.42 19.74
CA LYS A 307 -28.07 -19.28 20.30
C LYS A 307 -28.10 -18.30 21.47
N GLY A 308 -27.12 -18.37 22.38
CA GLY A 308 -27.00 -17.43 23.49
C GLY A 308 -26.74 -15.99 23.03
N LEU A 309 -25.82 -15.81 22.08
CA LEU A 309 -25.51 -14.51 21.50
C LEU A 309 -26.69 -13.92 20.71
N ALA A 310 -27.41 -14.73 19.94
CA ALA A 310 -28.56 -14.27 19.15
C ALA A 310 -29.74 -13.75 19.99
N GLN A 311 -29.82 -14.12 21.28
CA GLN A 311 -30.84 -13.62 22.20
C GLN A 311 -30.48 -12.27 22.83
N LEU A 312 -29.23 -11.82 22.71
CA LEU A 312 -28.80 -10.54 23.26
C LEU A 312 -29.32 -9.38 22.42
N SER A 313 -29.76 -8.31 23.08
CA SER A 313 -30.02 -7.03 22.42
C SER A 313 -28.71 -6.27 22.25
N TYR A 314 -28.39 -5.92 21.01
CA TYR A 314 -27.15 -5.22 20.66
C TYR A 314 -27.43 -3.73 20.42
N PRO A 315 -26.59 -2.82 20.95
CA PRO A 315 -26.74 -1.39 20.68
C PRO A 315 -26.45 -1.09 19.20
N CYS A 316 -27.15 -0.09 18.67
CA CYS A 316 -26.88 0.42 17.32
C CYS A 316 -25.57 1.22 17.32
N THR A 317 -24.73 1.00 16.31
CA THR A 317 -23.40 1.63 16.18
C THR A 317 -23.33 2.53 14.95
N ASN A 318 -23.85 2.08 13.82
CA ASN A 318 -23.93 2.86 12.61
C ASN A 318 -25.29 2.67 11.95
N VAL A 319 -25.77 3.70 11.24
CA VAL A 319 -27.00 3.59 10.45
C VAL A 319 -26.70 4.03 9.02
N PHE A 320 -27.01 3.16 8.08
CA PHE A 320 -26.91 3.43 6.66
C PHE A 320 -28.30 3.76 6.13
N VAL A 321 -28.42 4.87 5.42
CA VAL A 321 -29.68 5.33 4.84
C VAL A 321 -29.47 5.51 3.35
N THR A 322 -30.28 4.82 2.56
CA THR A 322 -30.24 4.88 1.10
C THR A 322 -31.49 5.59 0.60
N PHE A 323 -31.31 6.58 -0.26
CA PHE A 323 -32.35 7.41 -0.85
C PHE A 323 -32.75 6.88 -2.24
N GLU A 324 -33.90 7.31 -2.74
CA GLU A 324 -34.32 6.98 -4.12
C GLU A 324 -33.46 7.72 -5.16
N ASP A 325 -33.09 8.97 -4.88
CA ASP A 325 -32.33 9.84 -5.79
C ASP A 325 -30.99 10.29 -5.16
N GLU A 326 -29.95 10.39 -5.98
CA GLU A 326 -28.64 10.97 -5.60
C GLU A 326 -28.77 12.43 -5.15
N SER A 327 -29.68 13.19 -5.78
CA SER A 327 -29.90 14.59 -5.42
C SER A 327 -30.42 14.77 -4.00
N ASP A 328 -31.15 13.77 -3.47
CA ASP A 328 -31.64 13.76 -2.09
C ASP A 328 -30.51 13.46 -1.12
N GLN A 329 -29.64 12.49 -1.44
CA GLN A 329 -28.43 12.20 -0.69
C GLN A 329 -27.55 13.46 -0.53
N ARG A 330 -27.24 14.14 -1.64
CA ARG A 330 -26.42 15.35 -1.65
C ARG A 330 -27.06 16.48 -0.85
N ARG A 331 -28.38 16.62 -0.95
CA ARG A 331 -29.14 17.61 -0.15
C ARG A 331 -28.99 17.31 1.34
N VAL A 332 -29.19 16.07 1.77
CA VAL A 332 -29.05 15.69 3.18
C VAL A 332 -27.63 15.94 3.68
N LEU A 333 -26.60 15.56 2.91
CA LEU A 333 -25.21 15.85 3.24
C LEU A 333 -24.95 17.36 3.37
N GLN A 334 -25.48 18.20 2.49
CA GLN A 334 -25.28 19.66 2.55
C GLN A 334 -25.91 20.33 3.79
N TYR A 335 -26.93 19.72 4.40
CA TYR A 335 -27.59 20.24 5.61
C TYR A 335 -27.08 19.61 6.91
N LEU A 336 -26.63 18.36 6.87
CA LEU A 336 -26.20 17.60 8.05
C LEU A 336 -24.68 17.46 8.18
N SER A 337 -23.90 17.72 7.14
CA SER A 337 -22.44 17.72 7.21
C SER A 337 -21.96 18.94 8.01
N ILE A 338 -21.48 18.68 9.22
CA ILE A 338 -21.01 19.67 10.18
C ILE A 338 -19.64 19.24 10.73
N GLY A 339 -18.86 20.21 11.19
CA GLY A 339 -17.54 19.94 11.76
C GLY A 339 -17.59 19.01 12.98
N SER A 340 -16.60 18.11 13.07
CA SER A 340 -16.48 17.09 14.14
C SER A 340 -16.52 17.67 15.56
N LEU A 341 -16.00 18.88 15.76
CA LEU A 341 -16.04 19.58 17.05
C LEU A 341 -17.48 19.87 17.52
N TYR A 342 -18.38 20.27 16.61
CA TYR A 342 -19.78 20.55 16.94
C TYR A 342 -20.54 19.27 17.26
N ILE A 343 -20.23 18.17 16.55
CA ILE A 343 -20.78 16.83 16.80
C ILE A 343 -20.35 16.36 18.19
N PHE A 344 -19.06 16.45 18.50
CA PHE A 344 -18.52 16.03 19.80
C PHE A 344 -19.11 16.83 20.96
N ALA A 345 -19.25 18.15 20.79
CA ALA A 345 -19.90 19.03 21.76
C ALA A 345 -21.45 18.90 21.77
N ASN A 346 -22.03 18.09 20.87
CA ASN A 346 -23.46 17.99 20.61
C ASN A 346 -24.15 19.38 20.50
N SER A 347 -23.49 20.32 19.82
CA SER A 347 -23.90 21.72 19.78
C SER A 347 -24.74 22.02 18.53
N ALA A 348 -26.01 22.35 18.75
CA ALA A 348 -26.93 22.74 17.68
C ALA A 348 -26.54 24.02 16.93
N ARG A 349 -25.50 24.75 17.38
CA ARG A 349 -24.99 25.96 16.70
C ARG A 349 -24.39 25.68 15.33
N GLY A 350 -23.90 24.45 15.10
CA GLY A 350 -23.36 24.04 13.81
C GLY A 350 -24.43 23.74 12.76
N LEU A 351 -25.69 23.55 13.17
CA LEU A 351 -26.79 23.23 12.25
C LEU A 351 -27.43 24.52 11.71
N LYS A 352 -27.80 24.49 10.42
CA LYS A 352 -28.55 25.59 9.77
C LYS A 352 -29.92 25.82 10.43
N ASP A 353 -30.56 24.74 10.89
CA ASP A 353 -31.89 24.77 11.51
C ASP A 353 -31.98 23.68 12.59
N ARG A 354 -32.72 23.95 13.67
CA ARG A 354 -32.92 23.02 14.79
C ARG A 354 -33.78 21.82 14.41
N LYS A 355 -34.59 21.91 13.34
CA LYS A 355 -35.41 20.78 12.86
C LYS A 355 -34.60 19.55 12.46
N TYR A 356 -33.30 19.74 12.21
CA TYR A 356 -32.37 18.67 11.85
C TYR A 356 -31.83 17.90 13.07
N LEU A 357 -32.18 18.28 14.30
CA LEU A 357 -31.82 17.51 15.48
C LEU A 357 -32.59 16.18 15.53
N PHE A 358 -31.87 15.08 15.73
CA PHE A 358 -32.50 13.79 15.94
C PHE A 358 -33.17 13.75 17.31
N ASN A 359 -34.48 13.47 17.33
CA ASN A 359 -35.33 13.54 18.52
C ASN A 359 -35.14 14.86 19.33
N ASP A 360 -34.97 15.99 18.62
CA ASP A 360 -34.81 17.34 19.19
C ASP A 360 -33.61 17.53 20.14
N ARG A 361 -32.66 16.59 20.19
CA ARG A 361 -31.57 16.60 21.18
C ARG A 361 -30.19 16.26 20.63
N LEU A 362 -30.11 15.39 19.62
CA LEU A 362 -28.84 14.85 19.15
C LEU A 362 -28.47 15.43 17.79
N VAL A 363 -27.24 15.89 17.71
CA VAL A 363 -26.55 16.29 16.49
C VAL A 363 -25.91 15.04 15.87
N LEU A 364 -26.31 14.69 14.65
CA LEU A 364 -25.85 13.49 13.95
C LEU A 364 -24.52 13.72 13.23
N ASP A 365 -23.62 12.73 13.29
CA ASP A 365 -22.40 12.61 12.48
C ASP A 365 -22.76 11.91 11.17
N VAL A 366 -23.20 12.69 10.19
CA VAL A 366 -23.59 12.20 8.87
C VAL A 366 -22.46 12.41 7.89
N LYS A 367 -22.07 11.32 7.22
CA LYS A 367 -21.06 11.30 6.16
C LYS A 367 -21.60 10.53 4.98
N GLU A 368 -20.99 10.73 3.83
CA GLU A 368 -21.19 9.87 2.68
C GLU A 368 -20.81 8.42 3.04
N SER A 369 -21.62 7.46 2.62
CA SER A 369 -21.32 6.05 2.86
C SER A 369 -20.24 5.58 1.91
N VAL A 370 -19.29 4.78 2.38
CA VAL A 370 -18.41 4.03 1.47
C VAL A 370 -19.15 2.85 0.85
N GLU A 371 -18.64 2.32 -0.26
CA GLU A 371 -19.15 1.10 -0.88
C GLU A 371 -19.24 -0.08 0.12
N PRO A 372 -20.27 -0.95 0.03
CA PRO A 372 -20.47 -2.05 0.97
C PRO A 372 -19.32 -3.07 1.05
N ASN A 373 -18.60 -3.27 -0.06
CA ASN A 373 -17.41 -4.13 -0.16
C ASN A 373 -16.20 -3.55 0.61
N SER A 374 -16.16 -2.23 0.78
CA SER A 374 -15.10 -1.46 1.41
C SER A 374 -15.35 -1.27 2.91
N VAL A 375 -16.57 -1.53 3.40
CA VAL A 375 -16.89 -1.54 4.83
C VAL A 375 -16.33 -2.79 5.48
N ARG A 376 -15.47 -2.62 6.48
CA ARG A 376 -14.98 -3.73 7.32
C ARG A 376 -15.92 -3.95 8.49
N TRP A 377 -16.99 -4.70 8.24
CA TRP A 377 -18.08 -4.96 9.19
C TRP A 377 -17.62 -5.46 10.56
N GLN A 378 -16.53 -6.25 10.63
CA GLN A 378 -16.00 -6.81 11.88
C GLN A 378 -15.32 -5.79 12.80
N ASN A 379 -14.98 -4.62 12.27
CA ASN A 379 -14.27 -3.55 12.96
C ASN A 379 -15.15 -2.32 13.18
N LEU A 380 -16.37 -2.32 12.65
CA LEU A 380 -17.25 -1.17 12.65
C LEU A 380 -17.56 -0.68 14.08
N ASN A 381 -17.67 -1.61 15.03
CA ASN A 381 -18.04 -1.31 16.42
C ASN A 381 -16.86 -0.96 17.34
N THR A 382 -15.63 -1.02 16.83
CA THR A 382 -14.44 -0.73 17.66
C THR A 382 -14.40 0.76 18.04
N THR A 383 -14.07 1.03 19.30
CA THR A 383 -14.01 2.42 19.79
C THR A 383 -12.78 3.13 19.25
N MET A 384 -12.83 4.47 19.13
CA MET A 384 -11.69 5.25 18.64
C MET A 384 -10.42 5.05 19.50
N SER A 385 -10.56 4.87 20.82
CA SER A 385 -9.42 4.58 21.72
C SER A 385 -8.78 3.24 21.38
N GLU A 386 -9.56 2.18 21.25
CA GLU A 386 -9.03 0.85 20.90
C GLU A 386 -8.34 0.84 19.54
N ARG A 387 -8.87 1.59 18.57
CA ARG A 387 -8.24 1.74 17.25
C ARG A 387 -6.87 2.42 17.37
N PHE A 388 -6.83 3.51 18.13
CA PHE A 388 -5.60 4.27 18.35
C PHE A 388 -4.54 3.45 19.09
N ASP A 389 -4.91 2.74 20.14
CA ASP A 389 -3.99 1.87 20.92
C ASP A 389 -3.38 0.78 20.04
N LYS A 390 -4.20 0.12 19.21
CA LYS A 390 -3.73 -0.89 18.25
C LYS A 390 -2.79 -0.29 17.22
N MET A 391 -3.13 0.87 16.66
CA MET A 391 -2.31 1.55 15.65
C MET A 391 -0.96 2.02 16.22
N ILE A 392 -0.91 2.49 17.48
CA ILE A 392 0.35 2.81 18.15
C ILE A 392 1.20 1.55 18.30
N LEU A 393 0.62 0.46 18.82
CA LEU A 393 1.34 -0.78 19.06
C LEU A 393 1.97 -1.33 17.78
N THR A 394 1.21 -1.38 16.69
CA THR A 394 1.70 -1.87 15.39
C THR A 394 2.73 -0.94 14.76
N ASN A 395 2.61 0.37 14.93
CA ASN A 395 3.64 1.32 14.50
C ASN A 395 4.95 1.17 15.30
N ILE A 396 4.87 0.91 16.61
CA ILE A 396 6.04 0.60 17.44
C ILE A 396 6.72 -0.69 16.96
N ILE A 397 5.95 -1.76 16.72
CA ILE A 397 6.48 -3.02 16.18
C ILE A 397 7.17 -2.78 14.83
N THR A 398 6.52 -2.02 13.95
CA THR A 398 7.07 -1.66 12.64
C THR A 398 8.39 -0.91 12.76
N PHE A 399 8.47 0.06 13.67
CA PHE A 399 9.68 0.82 13.95
C PHE A 399 10.84 -0.08 14.40
N PHE A 400 10.59 -1.03 15.30
CA PHE A 400 11.62 -1.99 15.73
C PHE A 400 12.06 -2.93 14.60
N ILE A 401 11.15 -3.35 13.71
CA ILE A 401 11.50 -4.17 12.54
C ILE A 401 12.39 -3.37 11.57
N ILE A 402 12.11 -2.09 11.36
CA ILE A 402 12.94 -1.21 10.54
C ILE A 402 14.37 -1.12 11.10
N ILE A 403 14.51 -0.88 12.42
CA ILE A 403 15.82 -0.85 13.07
C ILE A 403 16.54 -2.18 12.94
N ALA A 404 15.85 -3.29 13.20
CA ALA A 404 16.44 -4.63 13.11
C ALA A 404 16.91 -4.94 11.69
N ALA A 405 16.13 -4.59 10.66
CA ALA A 405 16.53 -4.73 9.26
C ALA A 405 17.75 -3.87 8.95
N GLY A 406 17.79 -2.61 9.39
CA GLY A 406 18.94 -1.74 9.26
C GLY A 406 20.21 -2.33 9.88
N VAL A 407 20.12 -2.88 11.10
CA VAL A 407 21.26 -3.55 11.75
C VAL A 407 21.71 -4.77 10.94
N ILE A 408 20.80 -5.61 10.44
CA ILE A 408 21.18 -6.76 9.62
C ILE A 408 21.88 -6.32 8.33
N VAL A 409 21.41 -5.24 7.69
CA VAL A 409 22.06 -4.68 6.49
C VAL A 409 23.45 -4.15 6.82
N THR A 410 23.65 -3.47 7.96
CA THR A 410 24.99 -3.02 8.39
C THR A 410 25.96 -4.20 8.59
N LEU A 411 25.47 -5.30 9.17
CA LEU A 411 26.27 -6.51 9.36
C LEU A 411 26.55 -7.23 8.04
N ALA A 412 25.61 -7.21 7.10
CA ALA A 412 25.79 -7.76 5.76
C ALA A 412 26.83 -6.95 4.97
N ASP A 413 26.80 -5.62 5.05
CA ASP A 413 27.78 -4.74 4.39
C ASP A 413 29.20 -4.95 4.91
N ALA A 414 29.35 -5.15 6.22
CA ALA A 414 30.64 -5.48 6.83
C ALA A 414 31.24 -6.80 6.29
N ALA A 415 30.41 -7.71 5.76
CA ALA A 415 30.87 -8.94 5.11
C ALA A 415 31.03 -8.80 3.58
N SER A 416 30.09 -8.14 2.91
CA SER A 416 30.10 -7.87 1.47
C SER A 416 29.10 -6.77 1.10
N THR A 417 29.56 -5.79 0.32
CA THR A 417 28.75 -4.71 -0.28
C THR A 417 27.59 -5.24 -1.14
N ILE A 418 27.87 -6.23 -1.96
CA ILE A 418 26.87 -6.94 -2.77
C ILE A 418 25.86 -7.67 -1.86
N GLY A 419 26.34 -8.24 -0.75
CA GLY A 419 25.50 -8.87 0.26
C GLY A 419 24.50 -7.91 0.91
N ALA A 420 24.90 -6.66 1.16
CA ALA A 420 23.99 -5.62 1.66
C ALA A 420 22.88 -5.29 0.64
N ALA A 421 23.23 -5.11 -0.64
CA ALA A 421 22.25 -4.82 -1.70
C ALA A 421 21.22 -5.95 -1.87
N PHE A 422 21.66 -7.22 -1.87
CA PHE A 422 20.74 -8.37 -1.91
C PHE A 422 19.89 -8.48 -0.64
N SER A 423 20.45 -8.17 0.53
CA SER A 423 19.69 -8.16 1.79
C SER A 423 18.58 -7.11 1.77
N ILE A 424 18.87 -5.90 1.29
CA ILE A 424 17.88 -4.83 1.11
C ILE A 424 16.77 -5.26 0.15
N ALA A 425 17.13 -5.80 -1.01
CA ALA A 425 16.15 -6.29 -1.99
C ALA A 425 15.27 -7.42 -1.41
N GLY A 426 15.87 -8.37 -0.69
CA GLY A 426 15.15 -9.45 -0.01
C GLY A 426 14.18 -8.93 1.06
N PHE A 427 14.62 -7.98 1.87
CA PHE A 427 13.77 -7.34 2.87
C PHE A 427 12.63 -6.53 2.24
N ASN A 428 12.88 -5.79 1.17
CA ASN A 428 11.85 -5.03 0.44
C ASN A 428 10.81 -5.93 -0.22
N LEU A 429 11.17 -7.17 -0.58
CA LEU A 429 10.26 -8.20 -1.09
C LEU A 429 9.45 -8.87 0.02
N ALA A 430 10.06 -9.16 1.17
CA ALA A 430 9.41 -9.89 2.27
C ALA A 430 8.53 -8.99 3.16
N PHE A 431 8.95 -7.75 3.39
CA PHE A 431 8.32 -6.86 4.36
C PHE A 431 6.83 -6.57 4.09
N PRO A 432 6.33 -6.41 2.84
CA PRO A 432 4.90 -6.22 2.59
C PRO A 432 4.03 -7.32 3.21
N GLN A 433 4.49 -8.58 3.23
CA GLN A 433 3.74 -9.68 3.86
C GLN A 433 3.69 -9.55 5.39
N VAL A 434 4.82 -9.13 5.98
CA VAL A 434 4.91 -8.84 7.42
C VAL A 434 4.03 -7.64 7.78
N ALA A 435 4.08 -6.58 6.98
CA ALA A 435 3.28 -5.38 7.16
C ALA A 435 1.77 -5.67 7.07
N LYS A 436 1.34 -6.55 6.16
CA LYS A 436 -0.05 -7.04 6.10
C LYS A 436 -0.44 -7.74 7.40
N ALA A 437 0.36 -8.71 7.85
CA ALA A 437 0.09 -9.43 9.10
C ALA A 437 0.02 -8.50 10.32
N ILE A 438 0.88 -7.48 10.39
CA ILE A 438 0.85 -6.46 11.45
C ILE A 438 -0.40 -5.59 11.33
N THR A 439 -0.74 -5.15 10.12
CA THR A 439 -1.88 -4.24 9.88
C THR A 439 -3.22 -4.96 10.08
N ASP A 440 -3.29 -6.28 9.88
CA ASP A 440 -4.46 -7.10 10.19
C ASP A 440 -4.77 -7.16 11.70
N MET A 441 -3.79 -6.83 12.57
CA MET A 441 -4.04 -6.66 14.00
C MET A 441 -4.75 -5.34 14.34
N GLU A 442 -4.74 -4.39 13.40
CA GLU A 442 -5.40 -3.09 13.55
C GLU A 442 -6.90 -3.17 13.27
N ALA A 443 -7.65 -2.26 13.88
CA ALA A 443 -9.07 -2.14 13.63
C ALA A 443 -9.34 -0.92 12.74
N HIS A 444 -9.67 -1.17 11.49
CA HIS A 444 -10.08 -0.14 10.53
C HIS A 444 -11.56 -0.32 10.14
N PRO A 445 -12.38 0.73 10.15
CA PRO A 445 -13.78 0.68 9.72
C PRO A 445 -13.93 0.51 8.21
N THR A 446 -12.96 0.97 7.41
CA THR A 446 -12.97 0.88 5.96
C THR A 446 -11.68 0.28 5.42
N GLU A 447 -11.77 -0.32 4.24
CA GLU A 447 -10.63 -0.89 3.53
C GLU A 447 -9.64 0.20 3.10
N SER A 448 -10.11 1.37 2.69
CA SER A 448 -9.25 2.52 2.35
C SER A 448 -8.34 2.95 3.52
N GLN A 449 -8.86 2.96 4.76
CA GLN A 449 -8.05 3.30 5.94
C GLN A 449 -7.01 2.22 6.25
N LEU A 450 -7.37 0.93 6.10
CA LEU A 450 -6.42 -0.18 6.21
C LEU A 450 -5.29 -0.04 5.17
N GLN A 451 -5.64 0.20 3.91
CA GLN A 451 -4.68 0.36 2.81
C GLN A 451 -3.77 1.57 3.03
N THR A 452 -4.29 2.68 3.57
CA THR A 452 -3.48 3.85 3.93
C THR A 452 -2.49 3.53 5.05
N SER A 453 -2.93 2.83 6.09
CA SER A 453 -2.06 2.39 7.19
C SER A 453 -0.97 1.42 6.70
N LEU A 454 -1.34 0.47 5.82
CA LEU A 454 -0.43 -0.47 5.19
C LEU A 454 0.59 0.25 4.30
N TYR A 455 0.13 1.21 3.48
CA TYR A 455 0.96 2.05 2.63
C TYR A 455 2.02 2.78 3.45
N PHE A 456 1.63 3.46 4.53
CA PHE A 456 2.56 4.22 5.36
C PHE A 456 3.68 3.34 5.94
N LYS A 457 3.34 2.14 6.44
CA LYS A 457 4.32 1.20 6.99
C LYS A 457 5.30 0.70 5.94
N ILE A 458 4.79 0.29 4.76
CA ILE A 458 5.64 -0.18 3.66
C ILE A 458 6.51 0.97 3.13
N ALA A 459 5.97 2.18 3.00
CA ALA A 459 6.69 3.36 2.54
C ALA A 459 7.83 3.71 3.50
N ALA A 460 7.53 3.83 4.80
CA ALA A 460 8.50 4.14 5.83
C ALA A 460 9.64 3.10 5.86
N PHE A 461 9.30 1.81 5.81
CA PHE A 461 10.30 0.75 5.75
C PHE A 461 11.21 0.87 4.54
N ARG A 462 10.64 1.07 3.35
CA ARG A 462 11.40 1.18 2.11
C ARG A 462 12.26 2.43 2.07
N TRP A 463 11.75 3.58 2.49
CA TRP A 463 12.51 4.82 2.56
C TRP A 463 13.69 4.71 3.52
N VAL A 464 13.47 4.16 4.72
CA VAL A 464 14.55 4.00 5.70
C VAL A 464 15.59 3.01 5.18
N ASN A 465 15.20 1.80 4.76
CA ASN A 465 16.17 0.79 4.34
C ASN A 465 16.86 1.09 3.02
N THR A 466 16.18 1.72 2.07
CA THR A 466 16.74 1.95 0.72
C THR A 466 17.48 3.28 0.62
N ALA A 467 17.06 4.33 1.32
CA ALA A 467 17.71 5.64 1.23
C ALA A 467 18.57 5.94 2.46
N ILE A 468 17.99 5.85 3.67
CA ILE A 468 18.65 6.32 4.90
C ILE A 468 19.77 5.36 5.32
N VAL A 469 19.47 4.07 5.42
CA VAL A 469 20.42 3.05 5.89
C VAL A 469 21.65 2.98 4.98
N ILE A 470 21.46 3.00 3.65
CA ILE A 470 22.58 2.99 2.70
C ILE A 470 23.43 4.26 2.87
N THR A 471 22.80 5.44 2.97
CA THR A 471 23.53 6.70 3.17
C THR A 471 24.32 6.74 4.48
N VAL A 472 23.83 6.07 5.52
CA VAL A 472 24.51 6.00 6.82
C VAL A 472 25.66 4.99 6.81
N ILE A 473 25.49 3.85 6.14
CA ILE A 473 26.51 2.78 6.08
C ILE A 473 27.65 3.16 5.16
N THR A 474 27.34 3.68 3.97
CA THR A 474 28.35 3.98 2.97
C THR A 474 28.91 5.38 3.21
N PRO A 475 30.16 5.51 3.68
CA PRO A 475 30.74 6.83 3.89
C PRO A 475 30.83 7.57 2.56
N PHE A 476 30.57 8.87 2.58
CA PHE A 476 30.61 9.72 1.39
C PHE A 476 31.94 9.62 0.62
N THR A 477 33.04 9.33 1.31
CA THR A 477 34.37 9.12 0.72
C THR A 477 34.47 7.87 -0.17
N LYS A 478 33.65 6.84 0.08
CA LYS A 478 33.57 5.61 -0.72
C LYS A 478 32.48 5.66 -1.79
N THR A 479 31.83 6.80 -2.01
CA THR A 479 30.72 6.94 -2.99
C THR A 479 31.10 6.45 -4.40
N LEU A 480 32.39 6.58 -4.75
CA LEU A 480 32.94 6.38 -6.09
C LEU A 480 33.68 5.07 -6.30
N ASP A 481 33.96 4.33 -5.22
CA ASP A 481 34.69 3.07 -5.34
C ASP A 481 33.87 2.07 -6.16
N GLU A 482 34.51 1.02 -6.69
CA GLU A 482 33.79 -0.04 -7.42
C GLU A 482 32.68 -0.69 -6.56
N ASP A 483 32.88 -0.66 -5.24
CA ASP A 483 31.95 -1.09 -4.19
C ASP A 483 31.17 0.07 -3.52
N GLY A 484 31.17 1.24 -4.15
CA GLY A 484 30.65 2.49 -3.60
C GLY A 484 29.14 2.67 -3.65
N LEU A 485 28.68 3.81 -3.13
CA LEU A 485 27.25 4.15 -3.00
C LEU A 485 26.51 4.09 -4.34
N ILE A 486 27.11 4.64 -5.42
CA ILE A 486 26.44 4.74 -6.72
C ILE A 486 26.22 3.37 -7.37
N PRO A 487 27.24 2.50 -7.51
CA PRO A 487 27.02 1.11 -7.96
C PRO A 487 25.98 0.36 -7.14
N GLN A 488 25.99 0.51 -5.81
CA GLN A 488 25.02 -0.15 -4.94
C GLN A 488 23.59 0.34 -5.19
N ILE A 489 23.38 1.66 -5.23
CA ILE A 489 22.06 2.26 -5.51
C ILE A 489 21.56 1.85 -6.90
N TYR A 490 22.43 1.90 -7.92
CA TYR A 490 22.07 1.48 -9.27
C TYR A 490 21.68 0.00 -9.33
N ALA A 491 22.45 -0.88 -8.68
CA ALA A 491 22.15 -2.30 -8.62
C ALA A 491 20.81 -2.57 -7.93
N ILE A 492 20.52 -1.87 -6.84
CA ILE A 492 19.24 -1.95 -6.12
C ILE A 492 18.09 -1.51 -7.02
N PHE A 493 18.18 -0.32 -7.63
CA PHE A 493 17.14 0.17 -8.53
C PHE A 493 16.93 -0.77 -9.73
N PHE A 494 18.01 -1.24 -10.35
CA PHE A 494 17.92 -2.18 -11.47
C PHE A 494 17.25 -3.49 -11.04
N ALA A 495 17.68 -4.06 -9.90
CA ALA A 495 17.10 -5.29 -9.37
C ALA A 495 15.61 -5.12 -9.07
N GLU A 496 15.19 -4.00 -8.49
CA GLU A 496 13.79 -3.80 -8.11
C GLU A 496 12.90 -3.38 -9.29
N ILE A 497 13.39 -2.55 -10.21
CA ILE A 497 12.61 -2.13 -11.40
C ILE A 497 12.48 -3.28 -12.38
N VAL A 498 13.52 -4.08 -12.60
CA VAL A 498 13.48 -5.16 -13.59
C VAL A 498 13.04 -6.48 -12.95
N THR A 499 13.77 -6.97 -11.94
CA THR A 499 13.55 -8.32 -11.40
C THR A 499 12.17 -8.44 -10.74
N THR A 500 11.74 -7.46 -9.93
CA THR A 500 10.43 -7.54 -9.27
C THR A 500 9.29 -7.52 -10.27
N ASN A 501 9.36 -6.66 -11.30
CA ASN A 501 8.33 -6.61 -12.34
C ASN A 501 8.33 -7.87 -13.20
N VAL A 502 9.49 -8.47 -13.50
CA VAL A 502 9.57 -9.76 -14.21
C VAL A 502 8.99 -10.89 -13.36
N ILE A 503 9.28 -10.94 -12.06
CA ILE A 503 8.70 -11.94 -11.15
C ILE A 503 7.18 -11.79 -11.08
N GLN A 504 6.67 -10.56 -11.00
CA GLN A 504 5.24 -10.29 -10.98
C GLN A 504 4.57 -10.62 -12.31
N LEU A 505 5.20 -10.29 -13.44
CA LEU A 505 4.68 -10.59 -14.78
C LEU A 505 4.63 -12.10 -15.04
N THR A 506 5.62 -12.83 -14.55
CA THR A 506 5.67 -14.30 -14.68
C THR A 506 4.72 -15.01 -13.75
N ASP A 507 4.21 -14.37 -12.69
CA ASP A 507 3.27 -14.92 -11.69
C ASP A 507 3.56 -16.39 -11.34
N ILE A 508 4.81 -16.67 -10.97
CA ILE A 508 5.30 -18.05 -10.74
C ILE A 508 4.40 -18.76 -9.73
N TRP A 509 4.02 -18.07 -8.66
CA TRP A 509 3.16 -18.62 -7.62
C TRP A 509 1.74 -18.89 -8.12
N GLY A 510 1.12 -17.96 -8.86
CA GLY A 510 -0.20 -18.17 -9.44
C GLY A 510 -0.21 -19.30 -10.47
N HIS A 511 0.86 -19.50 -11.24
CA HIS A 511 0.98 -20.68 -12.11
C HIS A 511 1.09 -21.99 -11.33
N ILE A 512 1.86 -22.02 -10.23
CA ILE A 512 1.92 -23.18 -9.35
C ILE A 512 0.54 -23.46 -8.76
N GLN A 513 -0.17 -22.44 -8.27
CA GLN A 513 -1.52 -22.58 -7.74
C GLN A 513 -2.47 -23.15 -8.81
N ARG A 514 -2.49 -22.58 -10.01
CA ARG A 514 -3.40 -22.97 -11.10
C ARG A 514 -3.10 -24.33 -11.72
N HIS A 515 -1.83 -24.67 -11.93
CA HIS A 515 -1.45 -25.89 -12.66
C HIS A 515 -1.05 -27.06 -11.75
N VAL A 516 -0.53 -26.78 -10.56
CA VAL A 516 -0.05 -27.82 -9.63
C VAL A 516 -1.06 -28.06 -8.52
N ILE A 517 -1.56 -27.01 -7.86
CA ILE A 517 -2.40 -27.15 -6.66
C ILE A 517 -3.87 -27.34 -7.05
N ALA A 518 -4.40 -26.55 -7.98
CA ALA A 518 -5.81 -26.54 -8.35
C ALA A 518 -6.31 -27.92 -8.84
N PRO A 519 -5.60 -28.66 -9.71
CA PRO A 519 -6.05 -29.98 -10.16
C PRO A 519 -6.05 -31.04 -9.04
N ARG A 520 -5.34 -30.77 -7.94
CA ARG A 520 -5.28 -31.65 -6.75
C ARG A 520 -6.28 -31.24 -5.67
N ALA A 521 -7.05 -30.18 -5.90
CA ALA A 521 -8.05 -29.70 -4.96
C ALA A 521 -9.24 -30.68 -4.91
N LYS A 522 -9.68 -31.02 -3.69
CA LYS A 522 -10.76 -32.02 -3.49
C LYS A 522 -12.14 -31.54 -3.92
N THR A 523 -12.35 -30.23 -3.99
CA THR A 523 -13.63 -29.62 -4.37
C THR A 523 -13.47 -28.55 -5.43
N GLN A 524 -14.52 -28.37 -6.22
CA GLN A 524 -14.60 -27.33 -7.23
C GLN A 524 -14.36 -25.94 -6.63
N ASP A 525 -14.91 -25.65 -5.45
CA ASP A 525 -14.71 -24.36 -4.79
C ASP A 525 -13.25 -24.13 -4.42
N THR A 526 -12.58 -25.13 -3.83
CA THR A 526 -11.16 -25.03 -3.54
C THR A 526 -10.32 -24.88 -4.80
N MET A 527 -10.72 -25.54 -5.89
CA MET A 527 -10.08 -25.38 -7.18
C MET A 527 -10.27 -23.94 -7.70
N ASN A 528 -11.50 -23.42 -7.68
CA ASN A 528 -11.83 -22.06 -8.09
C ASN A 528 -11.05 -21.00 -7.28
N LEU A 529 -10.87 -21.23 -5.97
CA LEU A 529 -10.03 -20.36 -5.13
C LEU A 529 -8.57 -20.33 -5.59
N GLN A 530 -8.02 -21.45 -6.07
CA GLN A 530 -6.66 -21.48 -6.64
C GLN A 530 -6.57 -20.84 -8.03
N PHE A 531 -7.71 -20.61 -8.69
CA PHE A 531 -7.80 -19.85 -9.94
C PHE A 531 -8.03 -18.35 -9.71
N GLN A 532 -8.23 -17.92 -8.46
CA GLN A 532 -8.27 -16.49 -8.15
C GLN A 532 -6.89 -15.88 -8.43
N GLY A 533 -6.87 -14.74 -9.11
CA GLY A 533 -5.63 -13.98 -9.32
C GLY A 533 -5.03 -13.52 -7.99
N GLN A 534 -3.75 -13.18 -8.00
CA GLN A 534 -3.10 -12.58 -6.84
C GLN A 534 -3.85 -11.31 -6.43
N ALA A 535 -4.16 -11.18 -5.14
CA ALA A 535 -4.76 -9.97 -4.60
C ALA A 535 -3.81 -8.78 -4.84
N VAL A 536 -4.31 -7.76 -5.54
CA VAL A 536 -3.53 -6.57 -5.86
C VAL A 536 -3.84 -5.50 -4.84
N GLU A 537 -2.87 -5.22 -3.97
CA GLU A 537 -2.99 -4.13 -2.99
C GLU A 537 -2.49 -2.83 -3.59
N LEU A 538 -3.33 -1.79 -3.57
CA LEU A 538 -2.94 -0.47 -4.03
C LEU A 538 -1.79 0.10 -3.18
N ALA A 539 -1.78 -0.18 -1.88
CA ALA A 539 -0.70 0.24 -0.98
C ALA A 539 0.68 -0.21 -1.47
N GLU A 540 0.82 -1.46 -1.90
CA GLU A 540 2.09 -2.01 -2.40
C GLU A 540 2.49 -1.35 -3.74
N ARG A 541 1.51 -1.07 -4.59
CA ARG A 541 1.71 -0.44 -5.91
C ARG A 541 2.16 1.01 -5.79
N TYR A 542 1.49 1.81 -4.97
CA TYR A 542 1.88 3.19 -4.70
C TYR A 542 3.24 3.27 -4.01
N THR A 543 3.53 2.40 -3.04
CA THR A 543 4.85 2.39 -2.40
C THR A 543 5.99 1.95 -3.32
N ASN A 544 5.74 1.10 -4.32
CA ASN A 544 6.74 0.78 -5.34
C ASN A 544 7.03 2.01 -6.21
N MET A 545 5.98 2.77 -6.55
CA MET A 545 6.08 3.98 -7.36
C MET A 545 6.79 5.12 -6.63
N THR A 546 6.47 5.39 -5.35
CA THR A 546 7.06 6.50 -4.57
C THR A 546 8.49 6.26 -4.10
N LYS A 547 9.00 5.03 -4.24
CA LYS A 547 10.37 4.68 -3.89
C LYS A 547 11.33 5.05 -5.02
N ILE A 548 10.87 4.96 -6.26
CA ILE A 548 11.59 5.36 -7.48
C ILE A 548 11.49 6.88 -7.59
#